data_AF-A0A6I1JCP2-F1
#
_entry.id   AF-A0A6I1JCP2-F1
#
_cell.length_a   1.000
_cell.length_b   1.000
_cell.length_c   1.000
_cell.angle_alpha   90.00
_cell.angle_beta   90.00
_cell.angle_gamma   90.00
#
_symmetry.space_group_name_H-M   'P 1'
#
loop_
_entity.id
_entity.type
_entity.pdbx_description
1 polymer ?
#
loop_
_entity_poly.entity_id
_entity_poly.type
_entity_poly.pdbx_seq_one_letter_code
_entity_poly.pdbx_strand_id
1 'polypeptide(L)'
;MHIRRGLLALAIISPASFFAPSAGAQAFCQALRGGPGSDSCTRELVLTEIRLREASARLAAVQSAPRPRQCAAFRQHVRVMRASACIFSRCTTGHHGRENVAQMNASMADWQEIIARRCR
;
A
#
# COMPACT_ATOMS: atom_id res chain seq x y z
N MET A 1 18.54 45.49 43.20
CA MET A 1 17.30 44.67 43.20
C MET A 1 16.37 45.33 42.17
N HIS A 2 15.87 44.75 41.08
CA HIS A 2 15.59 43.37 40.68
C HIS A 2 16.00 43.12 39.21
N ILE A 3 16.35 41.85 38.94
CA ILE A 3 16.81 41.30 37.67
C ILE A 3 15.63 41.08 36.70
N ARG A 4 15.85 41.43 35.43
CA ARG A 4 14.96 41.21 34.27
C ARG A 4 14.62 39.72 34.10
N ARG A 5 13.34 39.36 34.11
CA ARG A 5 12.85 38.05 33.66
C ARG A 5 12.18 38.22 32.29
N GLY A 6 12.95 37.99 31.23
CA GLY A 6 12.42 37.82 29.88
C GLY A 6 11.78 36.44 29.76
N LEU A 7 10.49 36.39 29.41
CA LEU A 7 9.86 35.17 28.94
C LEU A 7 10.30 34.92 27.49
N LEU A 8 11.24 34.00 27.30
CA LEU A 8 11.49 33.35 26.01
C LEU A 8 10.39 32.32 25.80
N ALA A 9 9.39 32.67 24.98
CA ALA A 9 8.45 31.70 24.45
C ALA A 9 9.18 30.80 23.44
N LEU A 10 9.56 29.59 23.85
CA LEU A 10 9.98 28.54 22.94
C LEU A 10 8.78 28.17 22.04
N ALA A 11 8.84 28.57 20.78
CA ALA A 11 7.96 28.05 19.75
C ALA A 11 8.28 26.56 19.53
N ILE A 12 7.39 25.70 20.01
CA ILE A 12 7.44 24.27 19.76
C ILE A 12 7.06 24.05 18.30
N ILE A 13 8.05 23.71 17.48
CA ILE A 13 7.84 23.35 16.07
C ILE A 13 7.12 21.99 16.05
N SER A 14 5.81 21.97 15.77
CA SER A 14 5.07 20.73 15.52
C SER A 14 5.50 20.09 14.20
N PRO A 15 6.09 18.87 14.19
CA PRO A 15 6.44 18.17 12.96
C PRO A 15 5.25 17.30 12.54
N ALA A 16 4.12 17.91 12.14
CA ALA A 16 2.94 17.14 11.73
C ALA A 16 2.67 17.18 10.21
N SER A 17 3.57 17.74 9.39
CA SER A 17 3.21 18.18 8.03
C SER A 17 4.09 17.64 6.90
N PHE A 18 4.59 16.39 6.97
CA PHE A 18 5.42 15.83 5.88
C PHE A 18 4.95 14.50 5.29
N PHE A 19 3.64 14.23 5.31
CA PHE A 19 3.07 13.16 4.47
C PHE A 19 1.83 13.68 3.76
N ALA A 20 2.02 14.60 2.82
CA ALA A 20 1.05 14.81 1.75
C ALA A 20 1.28 13.70 0.71
N PRO A 21 0.40 12.69 0.58
CA PRO A 21 0.53 11.74 -0.51
C PRO A 21 0.39 12.51 -1.82
N SER A 22 1.42 12.43 -2.67
CA SER A 22 1.42 13.05 -3.99
C SER A 22 0.16 12.61 -4.76
N ALA A 23 -0.60 13.59 -5.25
CA ALA A 23 -1.89 13.40 -5.92
C ALA A 23 -1.85 12.44 -7.13
N GLY A 24 -0.66 12.11 -7.63
CA GLY A 24 -0.46 11.17 -8.75
C GLY A 24 -0.76 9.71 -8.45
N ALA A 25 -0.67 9.25 -7.19
CA ALA A 25 -0.92 7.83 -6.86
C ALA A 25 -2.42 7.47 -6.77
N GLN A 26 -3.29 8.46 -6.56
CA GLN A 26 -4.71 8.25 -6.28
C GLN A 26 -5.55 8.10 -7.56
N ALA A 27 -5.03 8.54 -8.71
CA ALA A 27 -5.77 8.56 -9.97
C ALA A 27 -6.14 7.17 -10.51
N PHE A 28 -5.41 6.11 -10.12
CA PHE A 28 -5.71 4.72 -10.52
C PHE A 28 -6.80 4.05 -9.68
N CYS A 29 -7.19 4.65 -8.56
CA CYS A 29 -8.16 4.08 -7.63
C CYS A 29 -9.62 4.48 -7.89
N GLN A 30 -9.91 4.93 -9.11
CA GLN A 30 -11.23 5.45 -9.42
C GLN A 30 -12.19 4.33 -9.81
N ALA A 31 -13.04 3.96 -8.86
CA ALA A 31 -14.43 3.59 -9.13
C ALA A 31 -15.27 3.99 -7.91
N LEU A 32 -16.27 4.83 -8.13
CA LEU A 32 -17.30 5.15 -7.14
C LEU A 32 -18.11 3.89 -6.84
N ARG A 33 -17.65 3.09 -5.88
CA ARG A 33 -18.43 2.04 -5.21
C ARG A 33 -18.30 2.22 -3.71
N GLY A 34 -19.40 1.94 -3.02
CA GLY A 34 -19.72 2.36 -1.66
C GLY A 34 -18.57 2.30 -0.65
N GLY A 35 -18.68 3.12 0.39
CA GLY A 35 -17.64 3.26 1.39
C GLY A 35 -17.46 2.03 2.30
N PRO A 36 -16.53 2.12 3.26
CA PRO A 36 -16.31 1.12 4.28
C PRO A 36 -17.62 0.65 4.93
N GLY A 37 -17.75 -0.66 5.15
CA GLY A 37 -18.97 -1.26 5.74
C GLY A 37 -20.14 -1.49 4.77
N SER A 38 -20.04 -1.07 3.51
CA SER A 38 -21.04 -1.41 2.48
C SER A 38 -20.94 -2.88 2.02
N ASP A 39 -22.05 -3.47 1.57
CA ASP A 39 -22.08 -4.83 0.99
C ASP A 39 -21.12 -4.99 -0.19
N SER A 40 -20.97 -3.93 -0.99
CA SER A 40 -19.99 -3.91 -2.09
C SER A 40 -18.57 -4.03 -1.56
N CYS A 41 -18.23 -3.34 -0.47
CA CYS A 41 -16.91 -3.42 0.14
C CYS A 41 -16.65 -4.78 0.80
N THR A 42 -17.65 -5.35 1.47
CA THR A 42 -17.54 -6.72 2.02
C THR A 42 -17.21 -7.72 0.93
N ARG A 43 -17.91 -7.66 -0.22
CA ARG A 43 -17.65 -8.52 -1.37
C ARG A 43 -16.28 -8.25 -2.01
N GLU A 44 -15.92 -6.98 -2.19
CA GLU A 44 -14.62 -6.59 -2.75
C GLU A 44 -13.46 -7.09 -1.87
N LEU A 45 -13.57 -7.00 -0.55
CA LEU A 45 -12.56 -7.48 0.39
C LEU A 45 -12.39 -9.01 0.32
N VAL A 46 -13.49 -9.77 0.29
CA VAL A 46 -13.44 -11.23 0.13
C VAL A 46 -12.77 -11.63 -1.19
N LEU A 47 -13.15 -11.00 -2.30
CA LEU A 47 -12.53 -11.26 -3.61
C LEU A 47 -11.06 -10.84 -3.63
N THR A 48 -10.69 -9.80 -2.90
CA THR A 48 -9.30 -9.33 -2.77
C THR A 48 -8.43 -10.36 -2.06
N GLU A 49 -8.92 -10.94 -0.97
CA GLU A 49 -8.24 -11.99 -0.24
C GLU A 49 -8.00 -13.23 -1.11
N ILE A 50 -9.03 -13.68 -1.86
CA ILE A 50 -8.91 -14.80 -2.79
C ILE A 50 -7.82 -14.53 -3.84
N ARG A 51 -7.85 -13.34 -4.46
CA ARG A 51 -6.87 -12.95 -5.49
C ARG A 51 -5.45 -12.88 -4.95
N LEU A 52 -5.28 -12.45 -3.71
CA LEU A 52 -3.97 -12.42 -3.05
C LEU A 52 -3.43 -13.83 -2.82
N ARG A 53 -4.26 -14.74 -2.29
CA ARG A 53 -3.90 -16.15 -2.12
C ARG A 53 -3.51 -16.79 -3.45
N GLU A 54 -4.29 -16.58 -4.51
CA GLU A 54 -3.96 -17.07 -5.85
C GLU A 54 -2.64 -16.47 -6.37
N ALA A 55 -2.40 -15.18 -6.14
CA ALA A 55 -1.16 -14.54 -6.56
C ALA A 55 0.05 -15.14 -5.85
N SER A 56 -0.04 -15.40 -4.54
CA SER A 56 0.99 -16.08 -3.77
C SER A 56 1.19 -17.54 -4.22
N ALA A 57 0.11 -18.27 -4.51
CA ALA A 57 0.19 -19.61 -5.06
C ALA A 57 0.86 -19.64 -6.44
N ARG A 58 0.58 -18.66 -7.30
CA ARG A 58 1.28 -18.50 -8.60
C ARG A 58 2.77 -18.28 -8.42
N LEU A 59 3.19 -17.48 -7.44
CA LEU A 59 4.62 -17.31 -7.13
C LEU A 59 5.27 -18.63 -6.71
N ALA A 60 4.58 -19.42 -5.87
CA ALA A 60 5.07 -20.72 -5.45
C ALA A 60 5.20 -21.70 -6.62
N ALA A 61 4.21 -21.72 -7.51
CA ALA A 61 4.19 -22.62 -8.67
C ALA A 61 5.31 -22.33 -9.69
N VAL A 62 5.83 -21.11 -9.75
CA VAL A 62 6.87 -20.73 -10.72
C VAL A 62 8.30 -20.76 -10.15
N GLN A 63 8.51 -21.16 -8.89
CA GLN A 63 9.84 -21.10 -8.26
C GLN A 63 10.95 -21.78 -9.07
N SER A 64 10.65 -22.94 -9.68
CA SER A 64 11.56 -23.71 -10.53
C SER A 64 11.39 -23.45 -12.03
N ALA A 65 10.46 -22.57 -12.42
CA ALA A 65 10.20 -22.28 -13.83
C ALA A 65 11.36 -21.47 -14.46
N PRO A 66 11.51 -21.47 -15.81
CA PRO A 66 12.46 -20.61 -16.49
C PRO A 66 12.27 -19.14 -16.10
N ARG A 67 13.38 -18.39 -16.03
CA ARG A 67 13.40 -16.99 -15.56
C ARG A 67 12.35 -16.07 -16.23
N PRO A 68 12.09 -16.15 -17.56
CA PRO A 68 11.03 -15.34 -18.16
C PRO A 68 9.64 -15.58 -17.54
N ARG A 69 9.30 -16.82 -17.19
CA ARG A 69 8.03 -17.16 -16.53
C ARG A 69 7.98 -16.65 -15.09
N GLN A 70 9.08 -16.75 -14.34
CA GLN A 70 9.19 -16.15 -13.00
C GLN A 70 8.94 -14.64 -13.06
N CYS A 71 9.60 -13.95 -13.99
CA CYS A 71 9.47 -12.51 -14.15
C CYS A 71 8.06 -12.06 -14.55
N ALA A 72 7.37 -12.83 -15.40
CA ALA A 72 5.97 -12.58 -15.71
C ALA A 72 5.08 -12.69 -14.45
N ALA A 73 5.31 -13.70 -13.62
CA ALA A 73 4.58 -13.89 -12.36
C ALA A 73 4.87 -12.79 -11.33
N PHE A 74 6.13 -12.36 -11.17
CA PHE A 74 6.50 -11.27 -10.26
C PHE A 74 5.79 -9.97 -10.64
N ARG A 75 5.81 -9.62 -11.93
CA ARG A 75 5.10 -8.42 -12.43
C ARG A 75 3.58 -8.53 -12.23
N GLN A 76 3.00 -9.71 -12.42
CA GLN A 76 1.58 -9.95 -12.13
C GLN A 76 1.27 -9.83 -10.63
N HIS A 77 2.15 -10.31 -9.75
CA HIS A 77 1.98 -10.21 -8.31
C HIS A 77 1.93 -8.74 -7.86
N VAL A 78 2.84 -7.89 -8.36
CA VAL A 78 2.81 -6.43 -8.10
C VAL A 78 1.51 -5.79 -8.58
N ARG A 79 0.99 -6.19 -9.75
CA ARG A 79 -0.31 -5.69 -10.24
C ARG A 79 -1.46 -6.06 -9.29
N VAL A 80 -1.49 -7.29 -8.77
CA VAL A 80 -2.51 -7.72 -7.81
C VAL A 80 -2.37 -6.93 -6.51
N MET A 81 -1.17 -6.81 -5.95
CA MET A 81 -0.95 -6.04 -4.71
C MET A 81 -1.40 -4.58 -4.85
N ARG A 82 -1.13 -3.93 -5.99
CA ARG A 82 -1.58 -2.55 -6.25
C ARG A 82 -3.10 -2.44 -6.25
N ALA A 83 -3.79 -3.38 -6.92
CA ALA A 83 -5.25 -3.41 -6.93
C ALA A 83 -5.83 -3.68 -5.54
N SER A 84 -5.20 -4.58 -4.77
CA SER A 84 -5.60 -4.90 -3.40
C SER A 84 -5.40 -3.71 -2.46
N ALA A 85 -4.26 -3.01 -2.51
CA ALA A 85 -4.00 -1.82 -1.71
C ALA A 85 -5.06 -0.73 -1.97
N CYS A 86 -5.49 -0.60 -3.23
CA CYS A 86 -6.57 0.30 -3.59
C CYS A 86 -7.92 -0.07 -2.94
N ILE A 87 -8.27 -1.36 -2.94
CA ILE A 87 -9.51 -1.86 -2.32
C ILE A 87 -9.44 -1.71 -0.80
N PHE A 88 -8.32 -2.08 -0.17
CA PHE A 88 -8.14 -1.89 1.27
C PHE A 88 -8.24 -0.41 1.66
N SER A 89 -7.62 0.49 0.89
CA SER A 89 -7.70 1.93 1.15
C SER A 89 -9.13 2.48 1.05
N ARG A 90 -9.99 1.89 0.20
CA ARG A 90 -11.38 2.31 0.04
C ARG A 90 -12.32 1.66 1.05
N CYS A 91 -12.11 0.39 1.36
CA CYS A 91 -13.07 -0.45 2.07
C CYS A 91 -12.74 -0.68 3.55
N THR A 92 -11.56 -0.23 4.01
CA THR A 92 -11.15 -0.32 5.41
C THR A 92 -10.84 1.06 5.99
N THR A 93 -10.98 1.20 7.30
CA THR A 93 -10.71 2.43 8.05
C THR A 93 -9.90 2.13 9.30
N GLY A 94 -9.50 3.18 10.02
CA GLY A 94 -8.77 3.03 11.27
C GLY A 94 -7.32 2.61 11.08
N HIS A 95 -6.65 2.29 12.20
CA HIS A 95 -5.23 1.96 12.19
C HIS A 95 -4.92 0.72 11.35
N HIS A 96 -5.68 -0.36 11.56
CA HIS A 96 -5.45 -1.64 10.87
C HIS A 96 -5.58 -1.52 9.34
N GLY A 97 -6.57 -0.77 8.86
CA GLY A 97 -6.71 -0.51 7.42
C GLY A 97 -5.51 0.22 6.81
N ARG A 98 -5.00 1.25 7.52
CA ARG A 98 -3.79 1.98 7.09
C ARG A 98 -2.55 1.10 7.12
N GLU A 99 -2.41 0.26 8.14
CA GLU A 99 -1.30 -0.69 8.26
C GLU A 99 -1.29 -1.69 7.10
N ASN A 100 -2.45 -2.29 6.77
CA ASN A 100 -2.57 -3.20 5.63
C ASN A 100 -2.12 -2.54 4.32
N VAL A 101 -2.58 -1.31 4.04
CA VAL A 101 -2.16 -0.56 2.85
C VAL A 101 -0.65 -0.28 2.87
N ALA A 102 -0.09 0.11 4.01
CA ALA A 102 1.34 0.38 4.15
C ALA A 102 2.19 -0.88 3.91
N GLN A 103 1.80 -2.02 4.48
CA GLN A 103 2.48 -3.30 4.27
C GLN A 103 2.42 -3.75 2.81
N MET A 104 1.27 -3.57 2.13
CA MET A 104 1.19 -3.85 0.70
C MET A 104 2.11 -2.96 -0.13
N ASN A 105 2.21 -1.68 0.21
CA ASN A 105 3.10 -0.74 -0.48
C ASN A 105 4.57 -1.09 -0.28
N ALA A 106 4.97 -1.48 0.94
CA ALA A 106 6.31 -1.95 1.23
C ALA A 106 6.64 -3.22 0.42
N SER A 107 5.76 -4.23 0.45
CA SER A 107 5.95 -5.46 -0.31
C SER A 107 6.03 -5.22 -1.83
N MET A 108 5.24 -4.26 -2.36
CA MET A 108 5.35 -3.84 -3.76
C MET A 108 6.74 -3.28 -4.08
N ALA A 109 7.35 -2.51 -3.18
CA ALA A 109 8.70 -1.97 -3.37
C ALA A 109 9.73 -3.11 -3.40
N ASP A 110 9.66 -4.05 -2.46
CA ASP A 110 10.55 -5.22 -2.42
C ASP A 110 10.48 -6.04 -3.72
N TRP A 111 9.27 -6.31 -4.20
CA TRP A 111 9.08 -7.03 -5.46
C TRP A 111 9.57 -6.24 -6.68
N GLN A 112 9.39 -4.93 -6.70
CA GLN A 112 9.92 -4.08 -7.77
C GLN A 112 11.45 -4.09 -7.80
N GLU A 113 12.11 -4.13 -6.64
CA GLU A 113 13.56 -4.29 -6.56
C GLU A 113 14.00 -5.64 -7.14
N ILE A 114 13.34 -6.75 -6.76
CA ILE A 114 13.62 -8.08 -7.32
C ILE A 114 13.48 -8.08 -8.84
N ILE A 115 12.40 -7.47 -9.36
CA ILE A 115 12.14 -7.36 -10.79
C ILE A 115 13.25 -6.55 -11.47
N ALA A 116 13.62 -5.38 -10.93
CA ALA A 116 14.66 -4.54 -11.50
C ALA A 116 16.02 -5.24 -11.59
N ARG A 117 16.36 -6.06 -10.58
CA ARG A 117 17.63 -6.80 -10.53
C ARG A 117 17.63 -8.05 -11.44
N ARG A 118 16.51 -8.76 -11.55
CA ARG A 118 16.47 -10.12 -12.14
C ARG A 118 15.74 -10.22 -13.48
N CYS A 119 14.89 -9.26 -13.83
CA CYS A 119 13.93 -9.35 -14.93
C CYS A 119 14.18 -8.30 -16.01
N ARG A 120 15.34 -8.44 -16.68
CA ARG A 120 15.70 -7.69 -17.89
C ARG A 120 15.05 -8.31 -19.11
#